data_AF-A0A098EW57-F1
#
_entry.id   AF-A0A098EW57-F1
#
_cell.length_a   1.000
_cell.length_b   1.000
_cell.length_c   1.000
_cell.angle_alpha   90.00
_cell.angle_beta   90.00
_cell.angle_gamma   90.00
#
_symmetry.space_group_name_H-M   'P 1'
#
loop_
_entity.id
_entity.type
_entity.pdbx_description
1 polymer ?
#
loop_
_entity_poly.entity_id
_entity_poly.type
_entity_poly.pdbx_seq_one_letter_code
_entity_poly.pdbx_strand_id
1 'polypeptide(L)' 'MEKTFNAANLSEDLVKEIKVFEEALSSQADKDLVVIAYERDKKTE' A
#
# COMPACT_ATOMS: atom_id res chain seq x y z
N MET A 1 10.12 21.71 1.05
CA MET A 1 10.56 20.31 1.20
C MET A 1 9.52 19.44 0.52
N GLU A 2 9.74 19.11 -0.75
CA GLU A 2 9.03 18.01 -1.39
C GLU A 2 9.37 16.75 -0.60
N LYS A 3 8.35 16.12 0.00
CA LYS A 3 8.56 14.82 0.63
C LYS A 3 8.70 13.82 -0.50
N THR A 4 9.93 13.40 -0.78
CA THR A 4 10.24 12.34 -1.73
C THR A 4 9.71 11.04 -1.13
N PHE A 5 8.51 10.64 -1.52
CA PHE A 5 7.96 9.34 -1.15
C PHE A 5 8.54 8.31 -2.11
N ASN A 6 9.24 7.31 -1.57
CA ASN A 6 9.63 6.14 -2.34
C ASN A 6 8.53 5.09 -2.21
N ALA A 7 8.24 4.39 -3.30
CA ALA A 7 7.36 3.23 -3.24
C ALA A 7 7.97 2.22 -2.25
N ALA A 8 7.14 1.72 -1.33
CA ALA A 8 7.62 0.76 -0.35
C ALA A 8 8.05 -0.54 -1.04
N ASN A 9 9.22 -1.05 -0.69
CA ASN A 9 9.66 -2.35 -1.15
C ASN A 9 9.03 -3.43 -0.27
N LEU A 10 7.87 -3.94 -0.69
CA LEU A 10 7.11 -4.95 0.04
C LEU A 10 7.55 -6.37 -0.38
N SER A 11 7.51 -7.31 0.57
CA SER A 11 7.71 -8.73 0.25
C SER A 11 6.58 -9.24 -0.66
N GLU A 12 6.88 -10.23 -1.50
CA GLU A 12 5.88 -10.81 -2.42
C GLU A 12 4.66 -11.37 -1.68
N ASP A 13 4.88 -12.00 -0.52
CA ASP A 13 3.79 -12.57 0.27
C ASP A 13 2.86 -11.49 0.84
N LEU A 14 3.42 -10.36 1.31
CA LEU A 14 2.62 -9.22 1.75
C LEU A 14 1.84 -8.59 0.59
N VAL A 15 2.43 -8.49 -0.60
CA VAL A 15 1.73 -8.01 -1.80
C VAL A 15 0.55 -8.91 -2.14
N LYS A 16 0.70 -10.24 -2.03
CA LYS A 16 -0.40 -11.20 -2.25
C LYS A 16 -1.51 -11.02 -1.23
N GLU A 17 -1.18 -10.88 0.05
CA GLU A 17 -2.16 -10.64 1.11
C GLU A 17 -2.95 -9.34 0.88
N ILE A 18 -2.27 -8.25 0.51
CA ILE A 18 -2.90 -6.97 0.19
C ILE A 18 -3.88 -7.11 -0.98
N LYS A 19 -3.50 -7.83 -2.05
CA LYS A 19 -4.39 -8.03 -3.21
C LYS A 19 -5.65 -8.82 -2.85
N VAL A 20 -5.51 -9.89 -2.06
CA VAL A 20 -6.66 -10.67 -1.58
C VAL A 20 -7.61 -9.79 -0.76
N PHE A 21 -7.05 -8.90 0.06
CA PHE A 21 -7.83 -7.94 0.84
C PHE A 21 -8.50 -6.88 -0.05
N GLU A 22 -7.81 -6.35 -1.05
CA GLU A 22 -8.35 -5.40 -2.02
C GLU A 22 -9.55 -5.98 -2.77
N GLU A 23 -9.44 -7.20 -3.27
CA GLU A 23 -10.51 -7.89 -3.99
C GLU A 23 -11.74 -8.11 -3.10
N ALA A 24 -11.54 -8.55 -1.86
CA ALA A 24 -12.62 -8.78 -0.92
C ALA A 24 -13.39 -7.50 -0.57
N LEU A 25 -12.67 -6.40 -0.31
CA LEU A 25 -13.29 -5.11 -0.01
C LEU A 25 -13.92 -4.46 -1.23
N SER A 26 -13.30 -4.56 -2.40
CA SER A 26 -13.83 -3.99 -3.65
C SER A 26 -15.19 -4.60 -3.97
N SER A 27 -15.31 -5.92 -3.83
CA SER A 27 -16.56 -6.67 -4.01
C SER A 27 -17.64 -6.26 -3.00
N GLN A 28 -17.30 -6.09 -1.71
CA GLN A 28 -18.26 -5.66 -0.70
C GLN A 28 -18.71 -4.20 -0.86
N ALA A 29 -17.81 -3.33 -1.31
CA ALA A 29 -18.07 -1.91 -1.43
C ALA A 29 -18.69 -1.51 -2.78
N ASP A 30 -18.75 -2.43 -3.75
CA ASP A 30 -19.10 -2.18 -5.16
C ASP A 30 -18.28 -1.01 -5.74
N LYS A 31 -16.98 -1.00 -5.44
CA LYS A 31 -16.03 0.05 -5.81
C LYS A 31 -14.65 -0.54 -6.04
N ASP A 32 -13.88 0.08 -6.92
CA ASP A 32 -12.47 -0.26 -7.09
C ASP A 32 -11.64 0.30 -5.92
N LEU A 33 -10.94 -0.59 -5.19
CA LEU A 33 -9.99 -0.20 -4.15
C LEU A 33 -8.57 -0.15 -4.71
N VAL A 34 -7.80 0.87 -4.31
CA VAL A 34 -6.37 0.99 -4.62
C VAL A 34 -5.60 1.25 -3.33
N VAL A 35 -4.67 0.36 -2.99
CA VAL A 35 -3.74 0.52 -1.86
C VAL A 35 -2.42 1.10 -2.37
N ILE A 36 -1.94 2.16 -1.71
CA ILE A 36 -0.64 2.75 -2.01
C ILE A 36 0.23 2.74 -0.76
N ALA A 37 1.34 2.02 -0.82
CA ALA A 37 2.32 1.92 0.25
C ALA A 37 3.56 2.75 -0.08
N TYR A 38 3.96 3.61 0.86
CA TYR A 38 5.14 4.45 0.72
C TYR A 38 6.06 4.27 1.92
N GLU A 39 7.36 4.29 1.64
CA GLU A 39 8.38 4.45 2.67
C GLU A 39 8.56 5.93 2.96
N ARG A 40 8.72 6.24 4.24
CA ARG A 40 9.13 7.56 4.71
C ARG A 40 10.43 7.39 5.46
N ASP A 41 11.40 8.26 5.17
CA ASP A 41 12.61 8.35 5.98
C ASP A 41 12.23 8.49 7.45
N LYS A 42 12.85 7.69 8.31
CA LYS A 42 12.75 7.88 9.76
C LYS A 42 13.16 9.32 10.03
N LYS A 43 12.30 10.08 10.73
CA LYS A 43 12.73 11.36 11.30
C LYS A 43 14.01 11.07 12.07
N THR A 44 15.12 11.63 11.61
CA THR A 44 16.29 11.79 12.45
C THR A 44 15.84 12.77 13.54
N GLU A 45 15.57 12.27 14.74
CA GLU A 45 15.38 13.11 15.92
C GLU A 45 16.70 13.75 16.33
#